data_AF-A0A7C5TLV4-F1
#
_entry.id   AF-A0A7C5TLV4-F1
#
_cell.length_a   1.000
_cell.length_b   1.000
_cell.length_c   1.000
_cell.angle_alpha   90.00
_cell.angle_beta   90.00
_cell.angle_gamma   90.00
#
_symmetry.space_group_name_H-M   'P 1'
#
loop_
_entity.id
_entity.type
_entity.pdbx_description
1 polymer ?
#
loop_
_entity_poly.entity_id
_entity_poly.type
_entity_poly.pdbx_seq_one_letter_code
_entity_poly.pdbx_strand_id
1 'polypeptide(L)' 'IKRADSQGRIVLPKEWRERFNTDEFVLVLKENKIEIYPKVSSLSRLVDSVEVEELPSDWHELKRKVLGL' A
#
# COMPACT_ATOMS: atom_id res chain seq x y z
N ILE A 1 -18.33 -7.88 9.60
CA ILE A 1 -18.97 -6.55 9.72
C ILE A 1 -18.53 -5.94 11.06
N LYS A 2 -17.86 -4.78 11.05
CA LYS A 2 -17.52 -4.02 12.27
C LYS A 2 -18.48 -2.83 12.36
N ARG A 3 -19.06 -2.58 13.54
CA ARG A 3 -19.91 -1.41 13.77
C ARG A 3 -19.03 -0.23 14.16
N ALA A 4 -19.43 0.97 13.72
CA ALA A 4 -18.88 2.19 14.30
C ALA A 4 -19.37 2.32 15.75
N ASP A 5 -18.52 2.85 16.62
CA ASP A 5 -18.93 3.22 17.97
C ASP A 5 -19.76 4.51 17.97
N SER A 6 -20.17 4.98 19.16
CA SER A 6 -20.95 6.21 19.34
C SER A 6 -20.24 7.48 18.86
N GLN A 7 -18.92 7.42 18.67
CA GLN A 7 -18.10 8.52 18.14
C GLN A 7 -17.82 8.37 16.64
N GLY A 8 -18.40 7.36 15.99
CA GLY A 8 -18.22 7.10 14.56
C GLY A 8 -16.91 6.37 14.22
N ARG A 9 -16.18 5.83 15.20
CA ARG A 9 -14.89 5.16 14.96
C ARG A 9 -15.09 3.71 14.56
N ILE A 10 -14.34 3.25 13.57
CA ILE A 10 -14.25 1.83 13.20
C ILE A 10 -12.91 1.30 13.67
N VAL A 11 -12.92 0.23 14.46
CA VAL A 11 -11.70 -0.42 14.93
C VAL A 11 -11.11 -1.30 13.84
N LEU A 12 -9.89 -0.98 13.41
CA LEU A 12 -9.09 -1.84 12.53
C LEU A 12 -8.53 -3.03 13.33
N PRO A 13 -8.70 -4.28 12.84
CA PRO A 13 -8.14 -5.47 13.49
C PRO A 13 -6.62 -5.38 13.67
N LYS A 14 -6.12 -5.93 14.79
CA LYS A 14 -4.67 -5.96 15.08
C LYS A 14 -3.89 -6.69 13.97
N GLU A 15 -4.42 -7.80 13.45
CA GLU A 15 -3.74 -8.57 12.41
C GLU A 15 -3.50 -7.74 11.13
N TRP A 16 -4.35 -6.76 10.83
CA TRP A 16 -4.19 -5.90 9.66
C TRP A 16 -3.07 -4.88 9.88
N ARG A 17 -3.01 -4.29 11.08
CA ARG A 17 -1.94 -3.35 11.47
C ARG A 17 -0.58 -4.03 11.51
N GLU A 18 -0.52 -5.27 12.00
CA GLU A 18 0.70 -6.09 12.01
C GLU A 18 1.20 -6.42 10.60
N ARG A 19 0.31 -6.74 9.65
CA ARG A 19 0.70 -6.97 8.23
C ARG A 19 1.44 -5.79 7.61
N PHE A 20 1.05 -4.58 7.97
CA PHE A 20 1.65 -3.36 7.41
C PHE A 20 2.67 -2.70 8.35
N ASN A 21 2.87 -3.24 9.55
CA ASN A 21 3.75 -2.70 10.59
C ASN A 21 3.55 -1.17 10.79
N THR A 22 2.29 -0.73 10.86
CA THR A 22 1.92 0.68 11.07
C THR A 22 0.57 0.79 11.77
N ASP A 23 0.43 1.85 12.57
CA ASP A 23 -0.82 2.27 13.20
C ASP A 23 -1.43 3.51 12.51
N GLU A 24 -0.76 4.06 11.50
CA GLU A 24 -1.22 5.21 10.74
C GLU A 24 -1.82 4.78 9.39
N PHE A 25 -3.00 5.29 9.06
CA PHE A 25 -3.70 4.99 7.81
C PHE A 25 -4.28 6.25 7.17
N VAL A 26 -4.24 6.30 5.84
CA VAL A 26 -4.88 7.32 5.03
C VAL A 26 -6.25 6.78 4.60
N LEU A 27 -7.29 7.58 4.85
CA LEU A 27 -8.66 7.29 4.45
C LEU A 27 -8.98 8.09 3.19
N VAL A 28 -9.44 7.41 2.14
CA VAL A 28 -9.88 8.04 0.90
C VAL A 28 -11.35 7.73 0.70
N LEU A 29 -12.18 8.77 0.73
CA LEU A 29 -13.60 8.66 0.40
C LEU A 29 -13.76 8.70 -1.13
N LYS A 30 -14.39 7.67 -1.68
CA LYS A 30 -14.92 7.61 -3.05
C LYS A 30 -16.44 7.65 -3.00
N GLU A 31 -17.09 7.78 -4.15
CA GLU A 31 -18.56 7.93 -4.24
C GLU A 31 -19.34 6.87 -3.45
N ASN A 32 -18.91 5.60 -3.49
CA ASN A 32 -19.62 4.48 -2.87
C ASN A 32 -18.77 3.64 -1.89
N LYS A 33 -17.54 4.06 -1.59
CA LYS A 33 -16.63 3.29 -0.73
C LYS A 33 -15.60 4.17 -0.04
N ILE A 34 -15.07 3.66 1.07
CA ILE A 34 -13.88 4.20 1.74
C ILE A 34 -12.74 3.22 1.49
N GLU A 35 -11.64 3.72 0.96
CA GLU A 35 -10.39 2.99 0.82
C GLU A 35 -9.45 3.38 1.96
N ILE A 36 -8.76 2.39 2.53
CA ILE A 36 -7.87 2.57 3.68
C ILE A 36 -6.48 2.11 3.26
N TYR A 37 -5.52 3.03 3.29
CA TYR A 37 -4.13 2.75 2.91
C TYR A 37 -3.22 2.87 4.14
N PRO A 38 -2.35 1.89 4.41
CA PRO A 38 -1.35 2.02 5.45
C PRO A 38 -0.36 3.12 5.09
N LYS A 39 -0.08 4.04 6.02
CA LYS A 39 1.00 5.01 5.86
C LYS A 39 2.30 4.29 6.15
N VAL A 40 2.93 3.80 5.08
CA VAL A 40 4.28 3.22 5.13
C VAL A 40 5.30 4.30 4.78
N SER A 41 6.29 4.48 5.63
CA SER A 41 7.41 5.42 5.39
C SER A 41 8.34 4.96 4.26
N SER A 42 8.19 3.72 3.81
CA SER A 42 9.12 3.07 2.90
C SER A 42 8.43 2.71 1.58
N LEU A 43 8.83 3.39 0.49
CA LEU A 43 8.49 3.05 -0.90
C LEU A 43 8.78 1.57 -1.25
N SER A 44 9.68 0.92 -0.50
CA SER A 44 10.05 -0.48 -0.67
C SER A 44 8.92 -1.49 -0.46
N ARG A 45 7.76 -1.08 0.09
CA ARG A 45 6.55 -1.94 0.17
C ARG A 45 5.49 -1.62 -0.89
N LEU A 46 5.66 -0.54 -1.65
CA LEU A 46 4.80 -0.15 -2.77
C LEU A 46 5.34 -0.65 -4.10
N VAL A 47 6.62 -1.01 -4.17
CA VAL A 47 7.17 -1.77 -5.28
C VAL A 47 6.73 -3.21 -5.07
N ASP A 48 5.51 -3.54 -5.52
CA ASP A 48 5.20 -4.92 -5.88
C ASP A 48 6.39 -5.45 -6.67
N SER A 49 6.96 -6.56 -6.23
CA SER A 49 8.11 -7.18 -6.88
C SER A 49 7.81 -7.34 -8.37
N VAL A 50 8.60 -6.67 -9.21
CA VAL A 50 8.53 -6.85 -10.66
C VAL A 50 9.22 -8.18 -10.95
N GLU A 51 8.46 -9.22 -11.25
CA GLU A 51 9.01 -10.45 -11.82
C GLU A 51 9.52 -10.14 -13.23
N VAL A 52 10.83 -10.26 -13.42
CA VAL A 52 11.49 -10.15 -14.72
C VAL A 52 12.18 -11.47 -14.98
N GLU A 53 11.91 -12.07 -16.15
CA GLU A 53 12.49 -13.35 -16.57
C GLU A 53 14.02 -13.28 -16.65
N GLU A 54 14.58 -12.13 -17.04
CA GLU A 54 16.01 -11.83 -17.00
C GLU A 54 16.26 -10.39 -16.56
N LEU A 55 17.23 -10.19 -15.67
CA LEU A 55 17.72 -8.87 -15.30
C LEU A 55 18.60 -8.34 -16.44
N PRO A 56 18.24 -7.20 -17.08
CA PRO A 56 19.10 -6.57 -18.06
C PRO A 56 20.44 -6.21 -17.41
N SER A 57 21.54 -6.50 -18.10
CA SER A 57 22.88 -6.13 -17.65
C SER A 57 23.11 -4.61 -17.67
N ASP A 58 22.29 -3.85 -18.41
CA ASP A 58 22.35 -2.40 -18.47
C ASP A 58 21.28 -1.76 -17.56
N TRP A 59 21.78 -1.01 -16.57
CA TRP A 59 20.98 -0.22 -15.63
C TRP A 59 20.04 0.77 -16.34
N HIS A 60 20.43 1.35 -17.47
CA HIS A 60 19.60 2.30 -18.20
C HIS A 60 18.40 1.62 -18.87
N GLU A 61 18.56 0.38 -19.31
CA GLU A 61 17.47 -0.40 -19.90
C GLU A 61 16.44 -0.83 -18.84
N LEU A 62 16.91 -1.27 -17.68
CA LEU A 62 16.05 -1.58 -16.53
C LEU A 62 15.23 -0.34 -16.13
N LYS A 63 15.87 0.83 -16.07
CA LYS A 63 15.22 2.09 -15.69
C LYS A 63 14.10 2.47 -16.66
N ARG A 64 14.30 2.32 -17.97
CA ARG A 64 13.27 2.55 -18.99
C ARG A 64 12.09 1.58 -18.82
N LYS A 65 12.37 0.29 -18.61
CA LYS A 65 11.33 -0.75 -18.47
C LYS A 65 10.47 -0.57 -17.21
N VAL A 66 11.08 -0.20 -16.08
CA VAL A 66 10.38 -0.09 -14.79
C VAL A 66 9.71 1.27 -14.59
N LEU A 67 10.33 2.36 -15.06
CA LEU A 67 9.84 3.72 -14.79
C LEU A 67 9.18 4.40 -16.00
N GLY A 68 9.23 3.80 -17.20
CA GLY A 68 8.59 4.35 -18.40
C GLY A 68 9.10 5.73 -18.84
N LEU A 69 10.32 6.12 -18.41
CA LEU A 69 11.01 7.37 -18.77
C LEU A 69 12.07 7.13 -19.84
#